data_AF-A0A534QJT6-F1
#
_entry.id   AF-A0A534QJT6-F1
#
_cell.length_a   1.000
_cell.length_b   1.000
_cell.length_c   1.000
_cell.angle_alpha   90.00
_cell.angle_beta   90.00
_cell.angle_gamma   90.00
#
_symmetry.space_group_name_H-M   'P 1'
#
loop_
_entity.id
_entity.type
_entity.pdbx_description
1 polymer ?
#
loop_
_entity_poly.entity_id
_entity_poly.type
_entity_poly.pdbx_seq_one_letter_code
_entity_poly.pdbx_strand_id
1 'polypeptide(L)'
;MGTPASQGQLAKIISVLVTYVEYQRELGVLGFPRTTAVPAPAPRPARVDASPSDLFTDSGVAQARTLDELRQAIGDCRRCKLAPHRTHVVFGVGNPRARLVFVGEAPGRDEDLQAEPFVGRAGQLLTEIITKGMR
;
A
#
# COMPACT_ATOMS: atom_id res chain seq x y z
N MET A 1 25.90 -0.98 -24.18
CA MET A 1 26.84 0.12 -24.46
C MET A 1 26.03 1.24 -25.11
N GLY A 2 25.68 2.30 -24.37
CA GLY A 2 24.88 3.40 -24.91
C GLY A 2 25.74 4.33 -25.77
N THR A 3 25.32 4.62 -26.99
CA THR A 3 25.95 5.61 -27.87
C THR A 3 25.88 6.99 -27.22
N PRO A 4 26.99 7.76 -27.19
CA PRO A 4 26.97 9.12 -26.65
C PRO A 4 26.01 9.98 -27.47
N ALA A 5 25.18 10.78 -26.80
CA ALA A 5 24.28 11.71 -27.46
C ALA A 5 25.09 12.66 -28.36
N SER A 6 24.61 12.87 -29.59
CA SER A 6 25.27 13.79 -30.51
C SER A 6 25.28 15.22 -29.95
N GLN A 7 26.28 16.04 -30.32
CA GLN A 7 26.37 17.43 -29.86
C GLN A 7 25.06 18.22 -30.08
N GLY A 8 24.34 17.96 -31.18
CA GLY A 8 23.05 18.59 -31.47
C GLY A 8 21.91 18.15 -30.54
N GLN A 9 21.95 16.92 -30.02
CA GLN A 9 20.99 16.47 -29.00
C GLN A 9 21.30 17.07 -27.63
N LEU A 10 22.58 17.18 -27.29
CA LEU A 10 23.01 17.82 -26.04
C LEU A 10 22.62 19.30 -26.00
N ALA A 11 22.84 20.03 -27.11
CA ALA A 11 22.44 21.43 -27.23
C ALA A 11 20.93 21.64 -27.04
N LYS A 12 20.10 20.75 -27.59
CA LYS A 12 18.64 20.79 -27.39
C LYS A 12 18.23 20.54 -25.94
N ILE A 13 18.84 19.55 -25.30
CA ILE A 13 18.56 19.24 -23.88
C ILE A 13 18.93 20.43 -23.00
N ILE A 14 20.11 21.03 -23.24
CA ILE A 14 20.56 22.21 -22.50
C ILE A 14 19.57 23.36 -22.69
N SER A 15 19.16 23.64 -23.92
CA SER A 15 18.20 24.71 -24.20
C SER A 15 16.87 24.50 -23.47
N VAL A 16 16.31 23.29 -23.49
CA VAL A 16 15.07 22.97 -22.78
C VAL A 16 15.22 23.13 -21.27
N LEU A 17 16.35 22.66 -20.71
CA LEU A 17 16.61 22.77 -19.28
C LEU A 17 16.77 24.23 -18.83
N VAL A 18 17.44 25.07 -19.63
CA VAL A 18 17.59 26.50 -19.34
C VAL A 18 16.22 27.18 -19.29
N THR A 19 15.41 27.00 -20.33
CA THR A 19 14.06 27.58 -20.40
C THR A 19 13.18 27.12 -19.23
N TYR A 20 13.27 25.84 -18.86
CA TYR A 20 12.51 25.32 -17.73
C TYR A 20 12.95 25.92 -16.39
N VAL A 21 14.26 26.10 -16.18
CA VAL A 21 14.79 26.71 -14.95
C VAL A 21 14.39 28.19 -14.85
N GLU A 22 14.37 28.91 -15.97
CA GLU A 22 13.90 30.31 -16.02
C GLU A 22 12.42 30.43 -15.68
N TYR A 23 11.58 29.59 -16.28
CA TYR A 23 10.15 29.52 -15.95
C TYR A 23 9.90 29.25 -14.46
N GLN A 24 10.65 28.34 -13.85
CA GLN A 24 10.53 28.05 -12.41
C GLN A 24 10.92 29.26 -11.54
N ARG A 25 11.91 30.05 -11.97
CA ARG A 25 12.30 31.28 -11.25
C ARG A 25 11.22 32.36 -11.33
N GLU A 26 10.56 32.52 -12.48
CA GLU A 26 9.43 33.45 -12.62
C GLU A 26 8.25 33.07 -11.72
N LEU A 27 8.05 31.77 -11.47
CA LEU A 27 7.08 31.26 -10.50
C LEU A 27 7.54 31.38 -9.03
N GLY A 28 8.70 31.98 -8.77
CA GLY A 28 9.21 32.23 -7.42
C GLY A 28 10.01 31.07 -6.81
N VAL A 29 10.39 30.07 -7.59
CA VAL A 29 11.26 28.97 -7.13
C VAL A 29 12.71 29.46 -7.09
N LEU A 30 13.15 29.92 -5.91
CA LEU A 30 14.52 30.44 -5.69
C LEU A 30 15.59 29.33 -5.65
N GLY A 31 15.18 28.06 -5.59
CA GLY A 31 16.05 26.89 -5.61
C GLY A 31 15.39 25.66 -4.99
N PHE A 32 16.08 24.52 -5.05
CA PHE A 32 15.68 23.32 -4.31
C PHE A 32 16.46 23.28 -3.00
N PRO A 33 15.82 22.95 -1.86
CA PRO A 33 16.56 22.74 -0.62
C PRO A 33 17.58 21.63 -0.84
N ARG A 34 18.87 21.98 -0.81
CA ARG A 34 19.95 21.01 -0.71
C ARG A 34 19.91 20.43 0.70
N THR A 35 19.03 19.46 0.92
CA THR A 35 19.10 18.62 2.11
C THR A 35 20.38 17.79 1.98
N THR A 36 21.44 18.21 2.65
CA THR A 36 22.66 17.42 2.84
C THR A 36 22.51 16.43 3.99
N ALA A 37 21.38 16.43 4.69
CA ALA A 37 21.07 15.52 5.76
C ALA A 37 19.66 14.96 5.56
N VAL A 38 19.57 13.70 5.11
CA VAL A 38 18.39 12.89 5.42
C VAL A 38 18.33 12.89 6.95
N PRO A 39 17.30 13.46 7.61
CA PRO A 39 17.19 13.35 9.05
C PRO A 39 17.21 11.87 9.38
N ALA A 40 18.11 11.47 10.28
CA ALA A 40 18.15 10.09 10.75
C ALA A 40 16.72 9.69 11.14
N PRO A 41 16.24 8.50 10.72
CA PRO A 41 14.90 8.08 11.07
C PRO A 41 14.74 8.24 12.58
N ALA A 42 13.68 8.92 13.01
CA ALA A 42 13.37 9.09 14.43
C ALA A 42 13.55 7.74 15.13
N PRO A 43 14.09 7.69 16.36
CA PRO A 43 14.21 6.43 17.08
C PRO A 43 12.85 5.77 17.02
N ARG A 44 12.79 4.63 16.34
CA ARG A 44 11.58 3.83 16.24
C ARG A 44 11.12 3.69 17.69
N PRO A 45 9.87 4.07 18.04
CA PRO A 45 9.42 3.96 19.42
C PRO A 45 9.85 2.59 19.90
N ALA A 46 10.55 2.56 21.05
CA ALA A 46 11.00 1.31 21.64
C ALA A 46 9.85 0.34 21.47
N ARG A 47 10.09 -0.78 20.77
CA ARG A 47 9.05 -1.80 20.60
C ARG A 47 8.47 -1.95 21.99
N VAL A 48 7.21 -1.56 22.16
CA VAL A 48 6.52 -1.95 23.38
C VAL A 48 6.73 -3.44 23.38
N ASP A 49 7.40 -3.93 24.42
CA ASP A 49 7.53 -5.35 24.64
C ASP A 49 6.09 -5.82 24.82
N ALA A 50 5.45 -6.12 23.69
CA ALA A 50 4.29 -6.95 23.64
C ALA A 50 4.79 -8.19 24.33
N SER A 51 4.43 -8.35 25.59
CA SER A 51 4.50 -9.62 26.27
C SER A 51 3.39 -10.42 25.59
N PRO A 52 3.70 -11.29 24.61
CA PRO A 52 2.67 -11.77 23.74
C PRO A 52 2.42 -13.23 24.12
N SER A 53 1.28 -13.48 24.74
CA SER A 53 0.53 -14.64 24.26
C SER A 53 0.38 -14.40 22.77
N ASP A 54 1.16 -15.14 22.01
CA ASP A 54 1.64 -14.71 20.71
C ASP A 54 0.47 -14.78 19.73
N LEU A 55 -0.21 -13.63 19.56
CA LEU A 55 -1.50 -13.51 18.88
C LEU A 55 -1.48 -14.09 17.47
N PHE A 56 -0.30 -14.30 16.89
CA PHE A 56 -0.08 -14.76 15.53
C PHE A 56 0.52 -16.17 15.46
N THR A 57 1.02 -16.73 16.55
CA THR A 57 1.99 -17.85 16.51
C THR A 57 1.33 -19.20 16.76
N ASP A 58 0.15 -19.22 17.38
CA ASP A 58 -0.53 -20.46 17.80
C ASP A 58 -1.84 -20.74 17.02
N SER A 59 -1.88 -20.38 15.74
CA SER A 59 -3.14 -20.34 14.97
C SER A 59 -3.21 -21.24 13.74
N GLY A 60 -2.23 -22.11 13.50
CA GLY A 60 -2.21 -22.92 12.28
C GLY A 60 -1.93 -22.13 10.98
N VAL A 61 -2.03 -20.80 11.04
CA VAL A 61 -1.90 -19.86 9.92
C VAL A 61 -0.54 -19.99 9.24
N ALA A 62 0.53 -20.16 10.01
CA ALA A 62 1.89 -20.28 9.47
C ALA A 62 2.11 -21.58 8.67
N GLN A 63 1.27 -22.61 8.88
CA GLN A 63 1.39 -23.90 8.21
C GLN A 63 0.51 -23.99 6.95
N ALA A 64 -0.45 -23.08 6.77
CA ALA A 64 -1.35 -23.06 5.61
C ALA A 64 -0.59 -22.84 4.30
N ARG A 65 -0.88 -23.66 3.29
CA ARG A 65 -0.29 -23.62 1.94
C ARG A 65 -1.25 -23.05 0.90
N THR A 66 -2.53 -22.95 1.22
CA THR A 66 -3.57 -22.41 0.35
C THR A 66 -4.39 -21.33 1.08
N LEU A 67 -5.08 -20.47 0.31
CA LEU A 67 -5.98 -19.47 0.90
C LEU A 67 -7.16 -20.12 1.64
N ASP A 68 -7.61 -21.30 1.18
CA ASP A 68 -8.68 -22.05 1.83
C ASP A 68 -8.22 -22.63 3.17
N GLU A 69 -7.04 -23.25 3.22
CA GLU A 69 -6.42 -23.70 4.48
C GLU A 69 -6.20 -22.53 5.44
N LEU A 70 -5.77 -21.37 4.92
CA LEU A 70 -5.58 -20.17 5.72
C LEU A 70 -6.91 -19.65 6.28
N ARG A 71 -7.98 -19.64 5.47
CA ARG A 71 -9.33 -19.27 5.93
C ARG A 71 -9.83 -20.21 7.02
N GLN A 72 -9.62 -21.52 6.87
CA GLN A 72 -9.99 -22.53 7.87
C GLN A 72 -9.21 -22.36 9.18
N ALA A 73 -7.90 -22.15 9.08
CA ALA A 73 -7.03 -21.92 10.25
C ALA A 73 -7.45 -20.66 11.04
N ILE A 74 -7.93 -19.61 10.35
CA ILE A 74 -8.44 -18.41 11.00
C ILE A 74 -9.78 -18.66 11.71
N GLY A 75 -10.71 -19.41 11.08
CA GLY A 75 -12.02 -19.74 11.63
C GLY A 75 -12.80 -18.53 12.18
N ASP A 76 -13.50 -18.70 13.30
CA ASP A 76 -14.06 -17.60 14.09
C ASP A 76 -13.00 -17.02 15.04
N CYS A 77 -12.03 -16.29 14.50
CA CYS A 77 -10.88 -15.80 15.27
C CYS A 77 -11.27 -14.91 16.47
N ARG A 78 -11.11 -15.38 17.71
CA ARG A 78 -11.44 -14.60 18.93
C ARG A 78 -10.23 -14.00 19.66
N ARG A 79 -9.09 -13.91 18.97
CA ARG A 79 -7.80 -13.57 19.59
C ARG A 79 -7.65 -12.11 20.01
N CYS A 80 -8.47 -11.19 19.50
CA CYS A 80 -8.35 -9.76 19.82
C CYS A 80 -9.68 -9.15 20.23
N LYS A 81 -9.59 -7.95 20.84
CA LYS A 81 -10.72 -7.15 21.31
C LYS A 81 -11.73 -6.73 20.23
N LEU A 82 -11.44 -6.95 18.94
CA LEU A 82 -12.38 -6.66 17.86
C LEU A 82 -13.46 -7.75 17.71
N ALA A 83 -13.17 -8.98 18.20
CA ALA A 83 -14.06 -10.12 18.02
C ALA A 83 -15.48 -9.93 18.58
N PRO A 84 -15.70 -9.29 19.74
CA PRO A 84 -17.05 -9.07 20.26
C PRO A 84 -17.86 -8.03 19.48
N HIS A 85 -17.23 -7.22 18.63
CA HIS A 85 -17.86 -6.06 17.98
C HIS A 85 -18.18 -6.27 16.50
N ARG A 86 -17.64 -7.33 15.88
CA ARG A 86 -17.88 -7.66 14.48
C ARG A 86 -19.04 -8.63 14.33
N THR A 87 -19.69 -8.62 13.18
CA THR A 87 -20.66 -9.63 12.76
C THR A 87 -19.93 -10.80 12.09
N HIS A 88 -18.99 -10.49 11.20
CA HIS A 88 -18.29 -11.48 10.39
C HIS A 88 -16.78 -11.22 10.33
N VAL A 89 -16.00 -12.30 10.21
CA VAL A 89 -14.59 -12.18 9.82
C VAL A 89 -14.56 -12.00 8.30
N VAL A 90 -14.25 -10.79 7.86
CA VAL A 90 -13.99 -10.46 6.45
C VAL A 90 -12.55 -10.85 6.11
N PHE A 91 -12.37 -11.92 5.34
CA PHE A 91 -11.06 -12.49 5.05
C PHE A 91 -10.39 -11.81 3.84
N GLY A 92 -10.90 -12.11 2.65
CA GLY A 92 -10.31 -11.72 1.38
C GLY A 92 -10.97 -12.53 0.27
N VAL A 93 -11.11 -11.92 -0.91
CA VAL A 93 -11.69 -12.56 -2.10
C VAL A 93 -10.80 -12.31 -3.32
N GLY A 94 -10.90 -13.18 -4.32
CA GLY A 94 -10.19 -13.02 -5.58
C GLY A 94 -9.49 -14.29 -6.05
N ASN A 95 -8.66 -14.15 -7.09
CA ASN A 95 -7.92 -15.26 -7.66
C ASN A 95 -6.70 -15.60 -6.77
N PRO A 96 -6.55 -16.84 -6.26
CA PRO A 96 -5.39 -17.25 -5.47
C PRO A 96 -4.05 -17.14 -6.22
N ARG A 97 -4.09 -17.06 -7.55
CA ARG A 97 -2.93 -16.85 -8.44
C ARG A 97 -2.84 -15.42 -8.98
N ALA A 98 -3.53 -14.46 -8.36
CA ALA A 98 -3.46 -13.06 -8.76
C ALA A 98 -2.03 -12.53 -8.65
N ARG A 99 -1.62 -11.73 -9.64
CA ARG A 99 -0.31 -11.05 -9.65
C ARG A 99 -0.29 -9.77 -8.81
N LEU A 100 -1.47 -9.27 -8.43
CA LEU A 100 -1.68 -8.04 -7.68
C LEU A 100 -2.69 -8.32 -6.56
N VAL A 101 -2.41 -7.77 -5.37
CA VAL A 101 -3.27 -7.85 -4.20
C VAL A 101 -3.52 -6.44 -3.70
N PHE A 102 -4.79 -6.11 -3.43
CA PHE A 102 -5.17 -4.87 -2.78
C PHE A 102 -5.43 -5.15 -1.30
N VAL A 103 -4.77 -4.38 -0.43
CA VAL A 103 -4.89 -4.50 1.02
C VAL A 103 -5.39 -3.17 1.57
N GLY A 104 -6.56 -3.19 2.19
CA GLY A 104 -7.14 -2.03 2.87
C GLY A 104 -6.71 -1.95 4.34
N GLU A 105 -7.32 -1.03 5.08
CA GLU A 105 -7.08 -0.88 6.53
C GLU A 105 -7.84 -1.93 7.35
N ALA A 106 -9.18 -1.84 7.34
CA ALA A 106 -10.08 -2.72 8.08
C ALA A 106 -11.46 -2.76 7.40
N PRO A 107 -12.29 -3.79 7.70
CA PRO A 107 -13.66 -3.84 7.22
C PRO A 107 -14.51 -2.68 7.77
N GLY A 108 -15.28 -2.05 6.89
CA GLY A 108 -16.32 -1.11 7.29
C GLY A 108 -17.63 -1.83 7.65
N ARG A 109 -18.69 -1.06 7.83
CA ARG A 109 -20.02 -1.59 8.18
C ARG A 109 -20.58 -2.53 7.11
N ASP A 110 -20.49 -2.13 5.86
CA ASP A 110 -21.07 -2.89 4.75
C ASP A 110 -20.29 -4.20 4.53
N GLU A 111 -18.96 -4.13 4.66
CA GLU A 111 -18.08 -5.29 4.59
C GLU A 111 -18.33 -6.27 5.74
N ASP A 112 -18.47 -5.78 6.98
CA ASP A 112 -18.76 -6.62 8.15
C ASP A 112 -20.11 -7.33 8.01
N LEU A 113 -21.13 -6.67 7.48
CA LEU A 113 -22.45 -7.25 7.28
C LEU A 113 -22.48 -8.29 6.14
N GLN A 114 -21.71 -8.07 5.08
CA GLN A 114 -21.70 -8.94 3.90
C GLN A 114 -20.59 -10.01 3.93
N ALA A 115 -19.69 -9.94 4.91
CA ALA A 115 -18.50 -10.78 5.01
C ALA A 115 -17.55 -10.69 3.79
N GLU A 116 -17.62 -9.60 3.01
CA GLU A 116 -16.88 -9.41 1.76
C GLU A 116 -16.16 -8.05 1.76
N PRO A 117 -14.87 -7.99 1.38
CA PRO A 117 -14.11 -6.74 1.42
C PRO A 117 -14.48 -5.81 0.26
N PHE A 118 -14.35 -4.49 0.48
CA PHE A 118 -14.52 -3.46 -0.55
C PHE A 118 -15.90 -3.44 -1.23
N VAL A 119 -16.97 -3.78 -0.50
CA VAL A 119 -18.35 -3.69 -1.01
C VAL A 119 -19.02 -2.33 -0.74
N GLY A 120 -18.49 -1.55 0.20
CA GLY A 120 -18.98 -0.20 0.49
C GLY A 120 -18.59 0.84 -0.56
N ARG A 121 -18.97 2.10 -0.35
CA ARG A 121 -18.74 3.20 -1.31
C ARG A 121 -17.28 3.35 -1.76
N ALA A 122 -16.33 3.23 -0.82
CA ALA A 122 -14.90 3.33 -1.12
C ALA A 122 -14.43 2.15 -2.01
N GLY A 123 -14.96 0.95 -1.77
CA GLY A 123 -14.63 -0.22 -2.55
C GLY A 123 -15.24 -0.22 -3.95
N GLN A 124 -16.44 0.35 -4.11
CA GLN A 124 -17.03 0.62 -5.42
C GLN A 124 -16.15 1.58 -6.23
N LEU A 125 -15.69 2.69 -5.64
CA LEU A 125 -14.76 3.61 -6.29
C LEU A 125 -13.44 2.93 -6.67
N LEU A 126 -12.86 2.12 -5.78
CA LEU A 126 -11.67 1.32 -6.08
C LEU A 126 -11.90 0.41 -7.29
N THR A 127 -13.04 -0.28 -7.33
CA THR A 127 -13.43 -1.14 -8.45
C THR A 127 -13.54 -0.37 -9.76
N GLU A 128 -14.10 0.84 -9.72
CA GLU A 128 -14.16 1.72 -10.91
C GLU A 128 -12.77 2.13 -11.39
N ILE A 129 -11.86 2.51 -10.49
CA ILE A 129 -10.48 2.86 -10.85
C ILE A 129 -9.76 1.68 -11.49
N ILE A 130 -9.91 0.48 -10.94
CA ILE A 130 -9.27 -0.73 -11.48
C ILE A 130 -9.83 -1.06 -12.88
N THR A 131 -11.15 -1.06 -13.03
CA THR A 131 -11.81 -1.49 -14.27
C THR A 131 -11.73 -0.46 -15.39
N LYS A 132 -11.70 0.84 -15.06
CA LYS A 132 -11.75 1.92 -16.05
C LYS A 132 -10.43 2.69 -16.18
N GLY A 133 -9.67 2.80 -15.09
CA GLY A 133 -8.48 3.67 -15.00
C GLY A 133 -7.13 2.98 -15.21
N MET A 134 -7.03 1.66 -15.01
CA MET A 134 -5.79 0.91 -15.22
C MET A 134 -5.69 0.37 -16.66
N ARG A 135 -5.61 1.28 -17.64
CA ARG A 135 -5.36 0.94 -19.06
C ARG A 135 -3.89 1.07 -19.41
#